data_AF-A0A3P3W7X3-F1
#
_entry.id   AF-A0A3P3W7X3-F1
#
_cell.length_a   1.000
_cell.length_b   1.000
_cell.length_c   1.000
_cell.angle_alpha   90.00
_cell.angle_beta   90.00
_cell.angle_gamma   90.00
#
_symmetry.space_group_name_H-M   'P 1'
#
loop_
_entity.id
_entity.type
_entity.pdbx_description
1 polymer ?
#
loop_
_entity_poly.entity_id
_entity_poly.type
_entity_poly.pdbx_seq_one_letter_code
_entity_poly.pdbx_strand_id
1 'polypeptide(L)'
;MKTNFIIILTLFTISVNQINAQNNKKDKTELANYKVHIFPDAFLIGTFSDYLGRYFYIEKETQIDRYAPNEKSLAKYISFFISNNYKIKNEIVVKKDNTLELYVPNLAKRLNSSFYLENGSLAENKFVTEEEKISFLLGVYYRNGEQLKDNIYQIKLTNAPKQEIIYTLLKELGCEKIIFDSAQNQLPQTFKFYFVATPKMVKYFDYLKQEKAQLTFESMSFIDDSNKDFEATNKKNEKIKKELIKNLEFIFSE
;
A
#
# COMPACT_ATOMS: atom_id res chain seq x y z
N MET A 1 -17.57 64.63 44.20
CA MET A 1 -18.31 63.38 43.89
C MET A 1 -17.36 62.42 43.20
N LYS A 2 -17.20 61.20 43.73
CA LYS A 2 -16.33 60.15 43.20
C LYS A 2 -17.07 59.41 42.09
N THR A 3 -16.48 59.32 40.89
CA THR A 3 -16.98 58.45 39.82
C THR A 3 -16.24 57.12 39.92
N ASN A 4 -16.92 56.07 40.35
CA ASN A 4 -16.35 54.72 40.42
C ASN A 4 -16.26 54.13 39.00
N PHE A 5 -15.04 53.79 38.61
CA PHE A 5 -14.72 52.90 37.51
C PHE A 5 -15.07 51.46 37.94
N ILE A 6 -15.89 50.76 37.15
CA ILE A 6 -16.00 49.29 37.23
C ILE A 6 -15.58 48.73 35.87
N ILE A 7 -14.35 48.24 35.79
CA ILE A 7 -13.89 47.37 34.70
C ILE A 7 -14.27 45.95 35.10
N ILE A 8 -15.25 45.36 34.41
CA ILE A 8 -15.51 43.93 34.48
C ILE A 8 -14.47 43.25 33.57
N LEU A 9 -13.42 42.72 34.17
CA LEU A 9 -12.45 41.85 33.52
C LEU A 9 -13.02 40.41 33.54
N THR A 10 -13.65 39.96 32.46
CA THR A 10 -14.04 38.56 32.31
C THR A 10 -12.83 37.71 31.96
N LEU A 11 -12.41 36.88 32.93
CA LEU A 11 -11.50 35.76 32.77
C LEU A 11 -12.08 34.76 31.74
N PHE A 12 -11.60 34.82 30.50
CA PHE A 12 -11.83 33.80 29.49
C PHE A 12 -10.48 33.25 29.00
N THR A 13 -9.74 32.62 29.90
CA THR A 13 -8.64 31.73 29.53
C THR A 13 -8.80 30.48 30.38
N ILE A 14 -8.47 29.31 29.80
CA ILE A 14 -8.72 27.94 30.30
C ILE A 14 -10.05 27.34 29.81
N SER A 15 -10.08 26.95 28.53
CA SER A 15 -10.95 25.84 28.08
C SER A 15 -10.40 25.13 26.84
N VAL A 16 -9.58 25.80 26.01
CA VAL A 16 -9.02 25.20 24.78
C VAL A 16 -8.04 24.05 25.06
N ASN A 17 -7.19 24.16 26.08
CA ASN A 17 -6.17 23.14 26.38
C ASN A 17 -6.74 21.82 26.94
N GLN A 18 -7.84 21.87 27.69
CA GLN A 18 -8.48 20.66 28.25
C GLN A 18 -9.24 19.88 27.19
N ILE A 19 -9.88 20.56 26.24
CA ILE A 19 -10.57 19.94 25.10
C ILE A 19 -9.56 19.20 24.21
N ASN A 20 -8.41 19.81 23.90
CA ASN A 20 -7.36 19.18 23.09
C ASN A 20 -6.69 17.98 23.78
N ALA A 21 -6.51 18.00 25.10
CA ALA A 21 -5.94 16.87 25.83
C ALA A 21 -6.92 15.69 25.93
N GLN A 22 -8.22 15.97 26.10
CA GLN A 22 -9.27 14.94 26.12
C GLN A 22 -9.48 14.31 24.74
N ASN A 23 -9.49 15.11 23.67
CA ASN A 23 -9.58 14.62 22.29
C ASN A 23 -8.37 13.74 21.93
N ASN A 24 -7.15 14.20 22.21
CA ASN A 24 -5.93 13.40 21.99
C ASN A 24 -5.92 12.07 22.77
N LYS A 25 -6.47 12.05 24.00
CA LYS A 25 -6.56 10.82 24.79
C LYS A 25 -7.61 9.86 24.23
N LYS A 26 -8.75 10.39 23.76
CA LYS A 26 -9.82 9.62 23.13
C LYS A 26 -9.36 9.01 21.81
N ASP A 27 -8.73 9.80 20.94
CA ASP A 27 -8.20 9.34 19.64
C ASP A 27 -7.13 8.26 19.81
N LYS A 28 -6.24 8.41 20.81
CA LYS A 28 -5.25 7.37 21.14
C LYS A 28 -5.90 6.08 21.65
N THR A 29 -6.97 6.18 22.43
CA THR A 29 -7.68 5.01 22.99
C THR A 29 -8.49 4.29 21.91
N GLU A 30 -9.14 5.04 21.02
CA GLU A 30 -9.87 4.49 19.88
C GLU A 30 -8.91 3.82 18.89
N LEU A 31 -7.80 4.49 18.59
CA LEU A 31 -6.75 3.90 17.77
C LEU A 31 -6.19 2.63 18.40
N ALA A 32 -5.92 2.58 19.71
CA ALA A 32 -5.39 1.38 20.37
C ALA A 32 -6.33 0.17 20.20
N ASN A 33 -7.64 0.39 20.35
CA ASN A 33 -8.67 -0.65 20.25
C ASN A 33 -9.15 -0.92 18.81
N TYR A 34 -8.69 -0.12 17.83
CA TYR A 34 -9.10 -0.28 16.44
C TYR A 34 -8.79 -1.67 15.90
N LYS A 35 -9.83 -2.34 15.39
CA LYS A 35 -9.74 -3.65 14.73
C LYS A 35 -9.66 -3.44 13.22
N VAL A 36 -8.61 -3.98 12.61
CA VAL A 36 -8.42 -3.94 11.16
C VAL A 36 -9.59 -4.63 10.46
N HIS A 37 -10.20 -3.92 9.52
CA HIS A 37 -11.23 -4.45 8.62
C HIS A 37 -10.77 -4.26 7.18
N ILE A 38 -10.46 -5.37 6.51
CA ILE A 38 -10.00 -5.38 5.11
C ILE A 38 -11.21 -5.54 4.20
N PHE A 39 -11.42 -4.56 3.32
CA PHE A 39 -12.41 -4.64 2.25
C PHE A 39 -11.87 -5.53 1.12
N PRO A 40 -12.47 -6.70 0.86
CA PRO A 40 -11.87 -7.70 -0.03
C PRO A 40 -11.63 -7.19 -1.45
N ASP A 41 -12.62 -6.50 -2.04
CA ASP A 41 -12.51 -5.99 -3.41
C ASP A 41 -11.39 -4.94 -3.48
N ALA A 42 -11.36 -3.98 -2.56
CA ALA A 42 -10.32 -2.95 -2.54
C ALA A 42 -8.92 -3.55 -2.37
N PHE A 43 -8.74 -4.46 -1.41
CA PHE A 43 -7.48 -5.15 -1.20
C PHE A 43 -7.03 -5.91 -2.46
N LEU A 44 -7.94 -6.70 -3.06
CA LEU A 44 -7.62 -7.51 -4.22
C LEU A 44 -7.22 -6.65 -5.43
N ILE A 45 -7.96 -5.57 -5.72
CA ILE A 45 -7.62 -4.61 -6.77
C ILE A 45 -6.23 -3.99 -6.54
N GLY A 46 -5.89 -3.67 -5.28
CA GLY A 46 -4.57 -3.15 -4.94
C GLY A 46 -3.42 -4.10 -5.33
N THR A 47 -3.67 -5.41 -5.31
CA THR A 47 -2.65 -6.43 -5.62
C THR A 47 -2.47 -6.66 -7.13
N PHE A 48 -3.35 -6.15 -7.99
CA PHE A 48 -3.25 -6.39 -9.43
C PHE A 48 -2.00 -5.78 -10.04
N SER A 49 -1.42 -6.40 -11.07
CA SER A 49 -0.16 -5.91 -11.62
C SER A 49 -0.34 -4.59 -12.36
N ASP A 50 -1.48 -4.47 -13.05
CA ASP A 50 -1.80 -3.43 -14.03
C ASP A 50 -0.65 -3.15 -15.02
N TYR A 51 0.21 -4.13 -15.28
CA TYR A 51 1.38 -3.97 -16.13
C TYR A 51 0.98 -3.56 -17.55
N LEU A 52 1.41 -2.37 -17.98
CA LEU A 52 1.01 -1.73 -19.25
C LEU A 52 -0.51 -1.49 -19.39
N GLY A 53 -1.24 -1.50 -18.27
CA GLY A 53 -2.71 -1.43 -18.23
C GLY A 53 -3.36 -2.79 -18.03
N ARG A 54 -4.48 -2.81 -17.31
CA ARG A 54 -5.13 -4.05 -16.84
C ARG A 54 -5.40 -5.04 -17.97
N TYR A 55 -5.95 -4.57 -19.08
CA TYR A 55 -6.41 -5.44 -20.18
C TYR A 55 -5.33 -5.75 -21.21
N PHE A 56 -4.09 -5.29 -21.00
CA PHE A 56 -2.98 -5.60 -21.91
C PHE A 56 -2.55 -7.06 -21.81
N TYR A 57 -2.70 -7.68 -20.63
CA TYR A 57 -2.10 -8.98 -20.32
C TYR A 57 -3.04 -9.94 -19.59
N ILE A 58 -4.32 -9.61 -19.36
CA ILE A 58 -5.25 -10.57 -18.74
C ILE A 58 -6.49 -10.80 -19.59
N GLU A 59 -7.07 -11.99 -19.46
CA GLU A 59 -8.41 -12.26 -19.96
C GLU A 59 -9.47 -11.61 -19.06
N LYS A 60 -10.02 -10.47 -19.49
CA LYS A 60 -10.92 -9.57 -18.71
C LYS A 60 -12.04 -10.29 -17.95
N GLU A 61 -12.61 -11.37 -18.47
CA GLU A 61 -13.79 -12.00 -17.85
C GLU A 61 -13.46 -13.17 -16.91
N THR A 62 -12.28 -13.76 -17.05
CA THR A 62 -11.92 -15.06 -16.45
C THR A 62 -10.75 -14.96 -15.49
N GLN A 63 -9.84 -14.02 -15.71
CA GLN A 63 -8.54 -13.97 -15.04
C GLN A 63 -8.48 -12.86 -13.99
N ILE A 64 -8.05 -13.24 -12.78
CA ILE A 64 -7.78 -12.31 -11.69
C ILE A 64 -6.45 -11.61 -11.90
N ASP A 65 -5.36 -12.33 -12.16
CA ASP A 65 -4.09 -11.67 -12.48
C ASP A 65 -3.05 -12.64 -13.08
N ARG A 66 -1.91 -12.07 -13.47
CA ARG A 66 -0.65 -12.79 -13.74
C ARG A 66 0.38 -12.48 -12.65
N TYR A 67 1.17 -13.50 -12.31
CA TYR A 67 2.24 -13.43 -11.34
C TYR A 67 3.54 -13.93 -11.97
N ALA A 68 4.62 -13.21 -11.72
CA ALA A 68 5.96 -13.61 -12.16
C ALA A 68 6.39 -14.92 -11.45
N PRO A 69 7.38 -15.67 -11.99
CA PRO A 69 7.85 -16.92 -11.38
C PRO A 69 8.26 -16.78 -9.90
N ASN A 70 8.80 -15.62 -9.52
CA ASN A 70 9.21 -15.29 -8.15
C ASN A 70 8.06 -14.78 -7.25
N GLU A 71 6.84 -14.70 -7.76
CA GLU A 71 5.63 -14.26 -7.02
C GLU A 71 4.73 -15.46 -6.62
N LYS A 72 5.28 -16.67 -6.51
CA LYS A 72 4.51 -17.89 -6.22
C LYS A 72 3.75 -17.83 -4.89
N SER A 73 4.35 -17.38 -3.79
CA SER A 73 3.62 -17.21 -2.53
C SER A 73 2.58 -16.10 -2.59
N LEU A 74 2.81 -15.06 -3.39
CA LEU A 74 1.79 -14.03 -3.61
C LEU A 74 0.57 -14.65 -4.29
N ALA A 75 0.76 -15.38 -5.39
CA ALA A 75 -0.31 -16.06 -6.10
C ALA A 75 -1.11 -17.00 -5.18
N LYS A 76 -0.41 -17.82 -4.37
CA LYS A 76 -1.02 -18.72 -3.38
C LYS A 76 -1.81 -17.97 -2.32
N TYR A 77 -1.25 -16.89 -1.78
CA TYR A 77 -1.94 -16.08 -0.78
C TYR A 77 -3.21 -15.46 -1.36
N ILE A 78 -3.16 -14.90 -2.58
CA ILE A 78 -4.34 -14.34 -3.24
C ILE A 78 -5.40 -15.41 -3.53
N SER A 79 -5.00 -16.60 -3.97
CA SER A 79 -5.89 -17.76 -4.12
C SER A 79 -6.58 -18.15 -2.81
N PHE A 80 -5.85 -18.22 -1.70
CA PHE A 80 -6.40 -18.48 -0.38
C PHE A 80 -7.33 -17.35 0.10
N PHE A 81 -6.91 -16.10 -0.08
CA PHE A 81 -7.68 -14.92 0.26
C PHE A 81 -9.03 -14.91 -0.48
N ILE A 82 -9.03 -15.22 -1.77
CA ILE A 82 -10.26 -15.30 -2.57
C ILE A 82 -11.17 -16.41 -2.06
N SER A 83 -10.62 -17.60 -1.83
CA SER A 83 -11.39 -18.76 -1.33
C SER A 83 -12.10 -18.43 -0.03
N ASN A 84 -11.43 -17.70 0.87
CA ASN A 84 -11.96 -17.40 2.19
C ASN A 84 -12.93 -16.22 2.22
N ASN A 85 -12.66 -15.15 1.47
CA ASN A 85 -13.48 -13.94 1.53
C ASN A 85 -14.68 -14.00 0.60
N TYR A 86 -14.57 -14.69 -0.54
CA TYR A 86 -15.68 -14.81 -1.50
C TYR A 86 -16.38 -16.17 -1.46
N LYS A 87 -15.78 -17.18 -0.79
CA LYS A 87 -16.31 -18.56 -0.76
C LYS A 87 -16.41 -19.19 -2.15
N ILE A 88 -15.46 -18.86 -3.04
CA ILE A 88 -15.41 -19.32 -4.43
C ILE A 88 -14.13 -20.11 -4.67
N LYS A 89 -14.24 -21.23 -5.41
CA LYS A 89 -13.08 -22.00 -5.87
C LYS A 89 -12.32 -21.23 -6.94
N ASN A 90 -11.00 -21.39 -6.94
CA ASN A 90 -10.12 -20.76 -7.92
C ASN A 90 -9.00 -21.70 -8.32
N GLU A 91 -8.36 -21.40 -9.44
CA GLU A 91 -7.30 -22.21 -10.02
C GLU A 91 -6.08 -21.34 -10.35
N ILE A 92 -4.91 -21.80 -9.92
CA ILE A 92 -3.63 -21.25 -10.38
C ILE A 92 -3.10 -22.18 -11.47
N VAL A 93 -2.99 -21.66 -12.68
CA VAL A 93 -2.38 -22.34 -13.82
C VAL A 93 -0.93 -21.90 -13.94
N VAL A 94 0.00 -22.84 -14.05
CA VAL A 94 1.41 -22.57 -14.30
C VAL A 94 1.68 -22.69 -15.80
N LYS A 95 2.19 -21.62 -16.42
CA LYS A 95 2.54 -21.59 -17.84
C LYS A 95 3.95 -22.15 -18.09
N LYS A 96 4.29 -22.36 -19.36
CA LYS A 96 5.59 -22.92 -19.79
C LYS A 96 6.80 -22.07 -19.36
N ASP A 97 6.62 -20.76 -19.24
CA ASP A 97 7.64 -19.80 -18.78
C ASP A 97 7.67 -19.63 -17.25
N ASN A 98 6.98 -20.51 -16.52
CA ASN A 98 6.76 -20.45 -15.07
C ASN A 98 5.95 -19.25 -14.56
N THR A 99 5.36 -18.45 -15.46
CA THR A 99 4.37 -17.46 -15.02
C THR A 99 3.14 -18.17 -14.46
N LEU A 100 2.53 -17.58 -13.44
CA LEU A 100 1.33 -18.12 -12.81
C LEU A 100 0.13 -17.26 -13.17
N GLU A 101 -0.98 -17.90 -13.50
CA GLU A 101 -2.23 -17.24 -13.84
C GLU A 101 -3.34 -17.70 -12.91
N LEU A 102 -4.02 -16.76 -12.26
CA LEU A 102 -5.12 -17.07 -11.35
C LEU A 102 -6.45 -16.82 -12.03
N TYR A 103 -7.24 -17.88 -12.18
CA TYR A 103 -8.54 -17.85 -12.86
C TYR A 103 -9.68 -17.95 -11.87
N VAL A 104 -10.58 -16.95 -11.92
CA VAL A 104 -11.83 -16.89 -11.15
C VAL A 104 -12.90 -16.20 -12.00
N PRO A 105 -13.54 -16.93 -12.92
CA PRO A 105 -14.63 -16.41 -13.72
C PRO A 105 -15.73 -15.80 -12.84
N ASN A 106 -16.49 -14.85 -13.38
CA ASN A 106 -17.48 -14.02 -12.68
C ASN A 106 -16.91 -13.02 -11.66
N LEU A 107 -15.97 -13.44 -10.79
CA LEU A 107 -15.29 -12.50 -9.89
C LEU A 107 -14.42 -11.53 -10.70
N ALA A 108 -13.60 -12.04 -11.62
CA ALA A 108 -12.80 -11.23 -12.52
C ALA A 108 -13.68 -10.25 -13.32
N LYS A 109 -14.76 -10.75 -13.93
CA LYS A 109 -15.74 -9.93 -14.65
C LYS A 109 -16.34 -8.83 -13.78
N ARG A 110 -16.79 -9.16 -12.55
CA ARG A 110 -17.34 -8.18 -11.60
C ARG A 110 -16.32 -7.10 -11.29
N LEU A 111 -15.14 -7.47 -10.81
CA LEU A 111 -14.09 -6.54 -10.42
C LEU A 111 -13.68 -5.63 -11.57
N ASN A 112 -13.44 -6.20 -12.75
CA ASN A 112 -13.06 -5.42 -13.93
C ASN A 112 -14.18 -4.46 -14.36
N SER A 113 -15.45 -4.88 -14.33
CA SER A 113 -16.58 -3.99 -14.65
C SER A 113 -16.84 -2.89 -13.60
N SER A 114 -16.52 -3.15 -12.34
CA SER A 114 -16.79 -2.22 -11.24
C SER A 114 -15.66 -1.20 -11.05
N PHE A 115 -14.40 -1.59 -11.25
CA PHE A 115 -13.23 -0.79 -10.88
C PHE A 115 -12.46 -0.23 -12.08
N TYR A 116 -12.55 -0.83 -13.26
CA TYR A 116 -11.75 -0.42 -14.42
C TYR A 116 -12.61 0.21 -15.51
N LEU A 117 -12.03 1.16 -16.22
CA LEU A 117 -12.59 1.72 -17.46
C LEU A 117 -12.39 0.74 -18.61
N GLU A 118 -13.06 0.96 -19.74
CA GLU A 118 -12.96 0.09 -20.92
C GLU A 118 -11.55 0.01 -21.51
N ASN A 119 -10.73 1.06 -21.32
CA ASN A 119 -9.32 1.06 -21.73
C ASN A 119 -8.39 0.30 -20.77
N GLY A 120 -8.90 -0.29 -19.68
CA GLY A 120 -8.12 -1.01 -18.68
C GLY A 120 -7.39 -0.12 -17.67
N SER A 121 -7.67 1.18 -17.66
CA SER A 121 -7.23 2.06 -16.58
C SER A 121 -8.10 1.86 -15.33
N LEU A 122 -7.49 1.86 -14.15
CA LEU A 122 -8.23 1.89 -12.90
C LEU A 122 -9.00 3.21 -12.82
N ALA A 123 -10.31 3.13 -12.60
CA ALA A 123 -11.15 4.32 -12.53
C ALA A 123 -10.90 5.09 -11.24
N GLU A 124 -10.96 6.41 -11.32
CA GLU A 124 -10.84 7.30 -10.18
C GLU A 124 -12.05 7.16 -9.24
N ASN A 125 -11.87 7.55 -7.97
CA ASN A 125 -12.94 7.63 -6.96
C ASN A 125 -13.68 6.31 -6.68
N LYS A 126 -13.03 5.16 -6.91
CA LYS A 126 -13.62 3.83 -6.63
C LYS A 126 -13.55 3.40 -5.17
N PHE A 127 -12.73 4.07 -4.36
CA PHE A 127 -12.57 3.81 -2.95
C PHE A 127 -13.15 4.99 -2.17
N VAL A 128 -14.29 4.79 -1.51
CA VAL A 128 -15.08 5.89 -0.93
C VAL A 128 -14.70 6.08 0.53
N THR A 129 -14.71 5.00 1.31
CA THR A 129 -14.43 5.01 2.75
C THR A 129 -12.94 5.00 3.03
N GLU A 130 -12.54 5.49 4.21
CA GLU A 130 -11.15 5.45 4.65
C GLU A 130 -10.60 4.01 4.65
N GLU A 131 -11.40 3.06 5.12
CA GLU A 131 -11.03 1.65 5.18
C GLU A 131 -10.87 1.00 3.79
N GLU A 132 -11.69 1.37 2.79
CA GLU A 132 -11.49 0.92 1.41
C GLU A 132 -10.19 1.47 0.83
N LYS A 133 -9.89 2.76 1.07
CA LYS A 133 -8.65 3.39 0.60
C LYS A 133 -7.42 2.73 1.22
N ILE A 134 -7.44 2.50 2.54
CA ILE A 134 -6.35 1.80 3.23
C ILE A 134 -6.28 0.33 2.78
N SER A 135 -7.41 -0.35 2.56
CA SER A 135 -7.42 -1.74 2.06
C SER A 135 -6.80 -1.84 0.67
N PHE A 136 -7.10 -0.90 -0.23
CA PHE A 136 -6.44 -0.81 -1.53
C PHE A 136 -4.93 -0.59 -1.40
N LEU A 137 -4.50 0.39 -0.60
CA LEU A 137 -3.08 0.64 -0.37
C LEU A 137 -2.38 -0.54 0.32
N LEU A 138 -3.08 -1.28 1.20
CA LEU A 138 -2.57 -2.53 1.78
C LEU A 138 -2.31 -3.57 0.69
N GLY A 139 -3.22 -3.72 -0.29
CA GLY A 139 -3.00 -4.60 -1.43
C GLY A 139 -1.80 -4.18 -2.29
N VAL A 140 -1.69 -2.88 -2.57
CA VAL A 140 -0.54 -2.31 -3.31
C VAL A 140 0.75 -2.56 -2.55
N TYR A 141 0.78 -2.27 -1.25
CA TYR A 141 1.92 -2.50 -0.37
C TYR A 141 2.27 -3.98 -0.26
N TYR A 142 1.27 -4.87 -0.18
CA TYR A 142 1.50 -6.30 -0.03
C TYR A 142 2.32 -6.85 -1.20
N ARG A 143 1.97 -6.50 -2.44
CA ARG A 143 2.71 -6.89 -3.63
C ARG A 143 3.99 -6.08 -3.87
N ASN A 144 3.89 -4.74 -3.82
CA ASN A 144 4.89 -3.83 -4.38
C ASN A 144 5.66 -3.02 -3.32
N GLY A 145 5.35 -3.24 -2.04
CA GLY A 145 5.85 -2.41 -0.96
C GLY A 145 6.95 -3.04 -0.13
N GLU A 146 7.62 -2.20 0.65
CA GLU A 146 8.63 -2.58 1.62
C GLU A 146 8.56 -1.63 2.83
N GLN A 147 8.72 -2.16 4.04
CA GLN A 147 8.95 -1.33 5.23
C GLN A 147 10.44 -1.00 5.30
N LEU A 148 10.78 0.28 5.26
CA LEU A 148 12.18 0.71 5.25
C LEU A 148 12.72 0.85 6.68
N LYS A 149 12.02 1.61 7.52
CA LYS A 149 12.34 1.82 8.94
C LYS A 149 11.14 2.41 9.66
N ASP A 150 10.79 1.91 10.84
CA ASP A 150 9.69 2.41 11.66
C ASP A 150 8.41 2.62 10.82
N ASN A 151 7.90 3.86 10.75
CA ASN A 151 6.70 4.19 9.97
C ASN A 151 7.02 4.67 8.54
N ILE A 152 8.26 4.52 8.07
CA ILE A 152 8.69 4.87 6.72
C ILE A 152 8.55 3.66 5.81
N TYR A 153 7.74 3.81 4.77
CA TYR A 153 7.42 2.75 3.80
C TYR A 153 7.80 3.18 2.38
N GLN A 154 8.02 2.17 1.55
CA GLN A 154 8.20 2.31 0.10
C GLN A 154 7.10 1.55 -0.63
N ILE A 155 6.61 2.10 -1.75
CA ILE A 155 5.90 1.37 -2.81
C ILE A 155 6.67 1.58 -4.11
N LYS A 156 6.99 0.50 -4.83
CA LYS A 156 7.67 0.56 -6.12
C LYS A 156 6.84 -0.16 -7.19
N LEU A 157 6.39 0.59 -8.19
CA LEU A 157 5.62 0.07 -9.32
C LEU A 157 6.48 0.07 -10.59
N THR A 158 6.28 -0.93 -11.45
CA THR A 158 6.95 -1.04 -12.75
C THR A 158 5.88 -1.09 -13.84
N ASN A 159 5.84 -0.08 -14.72
CA ASN A 159 4.87 0.06 -15.81
C ASN A 159 3.39 -0.09 -15.39
N ALA A 160 3.02 0.28 -14.17
CA ALA A 160 1.64 0.16 -13.68
C ALA A 160 0.97 1.55 -13.58
N PRO A 161 -0.01 1.88 -14.46
CA PRO A 161 -0.61 3.21 -14.55
C PRO A 161 -1.67 3.45 -13.46
N LYS A 162 -1.24 3.40 -12.19
CA LYS A 162 -2.05 3.68 -10.99
C LYS A 162 -1.36 4.59 -9.98
N GLN A 163 -0.24 5.19 -10.37
CA GLN A 163 0.58 6.05 -9.53
C GLN A 163 -0.19 7.29 -9.01
N GLU A 164 -1.03 7.92 -9.85
CA GLU A 164 -1.81 9.11 -9.46
C GLU A 164 -2.86 8.77 -8.39
N ILE A 165 -3.51 7.60 -8.52
CA ILE A 165 -4.49 7.12 -7.54
C ILE A 165 -3.78 6.86 -6.21
N ILE A 166 -2.63 6.18 -6.22
CA ILE A 166 -1.85 5.92 -5.00
C ILE A 166 -1.43 7.22 -4.32
N TYR A 167 -0.90 8.19 -5.08
CA TYR A 167 -0.50 9.49 -4.54
C TYR A 167 -1.69 10.21 -3.88
N THR A 168 -2.83 10.26 -4.57
CA THR A 168 -4.05 10.91 -4.09
C THR A 168 -4.55 10.27 -2.80
N LEU A 169 -4.64 8.93 -2.78
CA LEU A 169 -5.12 8.20 -1.60
C LEU A 169 -4.19 8.39 -0.39
N LEU A 170 -2.87 8.43 -0.59
CA LEU A 170 -1.93 8.72 0.50
C LEU A 170 -2.21 10.10 1.10
N LYS A 171 -2.45 11.14 0.28
CA LYS A 171 -2.78 12.49 0.75
C LYS A 171 -4.12 12.53 1.48
N GLU A 172 -5.16 11.88 0.94
CA GLU A 172 -6.49 11.82 1.54
C GLU A 172 -6.50 11.10 2.89
N LEU A 173 -5.60 10.13 3.08
CA LEU A 173 -5.42 9.41 4.33
C LEU A 173 -4.53 10.14 5.34
N GLY A 174 -4.15 11.38 5.06
CA GLY A 174 -3.37 12.21 5.98
C GLY A 174 -1.86 11.90 6.00
N CYS A 175 -1.32 11.26 4.95
CA CYS A 175 0.13 11.18 4.80
C CYS A 175 0.67 12.56 4.39
N GLU A 176 1.27 13.27 5.35
CA GLU A 176 1.84 14.60 5.11
C GLU A 176 3.22 14.53 4.42
N LYS A 177 3.97 13.47 4.72
CA LYS A 177 5.35 13.27 4.29
C LYS A 177 5.40 12.20 3.21
N ILE A 178 5.42 12.66 1.95
CA ILE A 178 5.45 11.81 0.75
C ILE A 178 6.51 12.35 -0.22
N ILE A 179 7.39 11.47 -0.69
CA ILE A 179 8.28 11.70 -1.82
C ILE A 179 7.83 10.79 -2.96
N PHE A 180 7.58 11.39 -4.12
CA PHE A 180 7.32 10.68 -5.36
C PHE A 180 8.52 10.83 -6.28
N ASP A 181 9.11 9.70 -6.65
CA ASP A 181 10.22 9.61 -7.59
C ASP A 181 9.74 8.81 -8.83
N SER A 182 9.88 9.43 -9.99
CA SER A 182 9.62 8.79 -11.28
C SER A 182 10.85 8.95 -12.16
N ALA A 183 11.43 7.82 -12.57
CA ALA A 183 12.53 7.85 -13.52
C ALA A 183 11.96 8.11 -14.92
N GLN A 184 11.80 9.39 -15.26
CA GLN A 184 11.36 9.80 -16.60
C GLN A 184 12.37 9.28 -17.64
N ASN A 185 11.87 8.73 -18.74
CA ASN A 185 12.65 8.21 -19.87
C ASN A 185 13.48 6.93 -19.59
N GLN A 186 13.22 6.20 -18.50
CA GLN A 186 13.77 4.85 -18.29
C GLN A 186 12.72 3.79 -18.66
N LEU A 187 13.13 2.79 -19.43
CA LEU A 187 12.31 1.61 -19.74
C LEU A 187 12.89 0.40 -18.98
N PRO A 188 12.09 -0.30 -18.14
CA PRO A 188 10.69 0.00 -17.83
C PRO A 188 10.54 1.25 -16.94
N GLN A 189 9.42 1.95 -17.09
CA GLN A 189 9.11 3.11 -16.25
C GLN A 189 8.86 2.62 -14.82
N THR A 190 9.55 3.24 -13.86
CA THR A 190 9.42 2.91 -12.45
C THR A 190 8.87 4.10 -11.69
N PHE A 191 7.87 3.86 -10.86
CA PHE A 191 7.28 4.83 -9.94
C PHE A 191 7.57 4.42 -8.50
N LYS A 192 8.21 5.29 -7.72
CA LYS A 192 8.55 5.03 -6.33
C LYS A 192 7.88 6.06 -5.44
N PHE A 193 7.22 5.57 -4.40
CA PHE A 193 6.68 6.38 -3.32
C PHE A 193 7.46 6.04 -2.06
N TYR A 194 7.97 7.07 -1.39
CA TYR A 194 8.43 6.97 -0.01
C TYR A 194 7.51 7.80 0.85
N PHE A 195 7.02 7.25 1.95
CA PHE A 195 6.07 7.99 2.78
C PHE A 195 6.12 7.57 4.24
N VAL A 196 5.73 8.49 5.11
CA VAL A 196 5.44 8.19 6.52
C VAL A 196 3.98 7.77 6.62
N ALA A 197 3.73 6.49 6.92
CA ALA A 197 2.38 5.97 7.06
C ALA A 197 1.70 6.52 8.32
N THR A 198 0.40 6.77 8.24
CA THR A 198 -0.38 7.17 9.41
C THR A 198 -0.53 6.01 10.40
N PRO A 199 -0.81 6.28 11.69
CA PRO A 199 -0.94 5.20 12.68
C PRO A 199 -2.01 4.15 12.32
N LYS A 200 -3.11 4.54 11.66
CA LYS A 200 -4.14 3.60 11.19
C LYS A 200 -3.60 2.75 10.03
N MET A 201 -2.87 3.31 9.08
CA MET A 201 -2.22 2.55 8.01
C MET A 201 -1.19 1.56 8.54
N VAL A 202 -0.39 1.95 9.54
CA VAL A 202 0.59 1.05 10.19
C VAL A 202 -0.12 -0.18 10.76
N LYS A 203 -1.27 -0.02 11.41
CA LYS A 203 -2.07 -1.17 11.89
C LYS A 203 -2.48 -2.12 10.76
N TYR A 204 -2.87 -1.59 9.59
CA TYR A 204 -3.21 -2.43 8.44
C TYR A 204 -1.98 -3.15 7.88
N PHE A 205 -0.85 -2.46 7.76
CA PHE A 205 0.38 -3.06 7.24
C PHE A 205 0.94 -4.12 8.20
N ASP A 206 0.88 -3.88 9.51
CA ASP A 206 1.29 -4.86 10.53
C ASP A 206 0.38 -6.10 10.54
N TYR A 207 -0.89 -5.97 10.13
CA TYR A 207 -1.83 -7.11 10.05
C TYR A 207 -1.36 -8.20 9.08
N LEU A 208 -0.64 -7.86 8.00
CA LEU A 208 -0.10 -8.82 7.02
C LEU A 208 1.42 -8.98 7.09
N LYS A 209 2.06 -8.52 8.17
CA LYS A 209 3.52 -8.44 8.26
C LYS A 209 4.19 -9.81 8.17
N GLN A 210 3.61 -10.81 8.83
CA GLN A 210 4.17 -12.17 8.84
C GLN A 210 4.04 -12.82 7.47
N GLU A 211 2.87 -12.70 6.83
CA GLU A 211 2.61 -13.19 5.48
C GLU A 211 3.51 -12.49 4.46
N LYS A 212 3.69 -11.18 4.57
CA LYS A 212 4.56 -10.41 3.68
C LYS A 212 6.04 -10.82 3.81
N ALA A 213 6.51 -11.15 5.01
CA ALA A 213 7.88 -11.62 5.21
C ALA A 213 8.19 -12.90 4.41
N GLN A 214 7.18 -13.77 4.20
CA GLN A 214 7.32 -14.96 3.36
C GLN A 214 7.51 -14.60 1.88
N LEU A 215 6.82 -13.55 1.39
CA LEU A 215 7.00 -13.04 0.02
C LEU A 215 8.42 -12.54 -0.21
N THR A 216 8.94 -11.75 0.74
CA THR A 216 10.30 -11.22 0.67
C THR A 216 11.34 -12.33 0.65
N PHE A 217 11.19 -13.35 1.52
CA PHE A 217 12.10 -14.49 1.55
C PHE A 217 12.14 -15.24 0.22
N GLU A 218 10.99 -15.53 -0.40
CA GLU A 218 10.95 -16.20 -1.70
C GLU A 218 11.66 -15.38 -2.78
N SER A 219 11.34 -14.08 -2.89
CA SER A 219 11.98 -13.21 -3.89
C SER A 219 13.50 -13.16 -3.75
N MET A 220 14.03 -13.24 -2.52
CA MET A 220 15.47 -13.31 -2.27
C MET A 220 16.06 -14.67 -2.67
N SER A 221 15.37 -15.78 -2.36
CA SER A 221 15.83 -17.13 -2.68
C SER A 221 15.88 -17.46 -4.19
N PHE A 222 15.15 -16.70 -5.02
CA PHE A 222 15.24 -16.79 -6.48
C PHE A 222 16.51 -16.16 -7.06
N ILE A 223 17.25 -15.37 -6.27
CA ILE A 223 18.53 -14.80 -6.69
C ILE A 223 19.62 -15.78 -6.27
N ASP A 224 20.18 -16.49 -7.26
CA ASP A 224 21.11 -17.61 -7.10
C ASP A 224 22.28 -17.33 -6.12
N ASP A 225 22.41 -18.19 -5.09
CA ASP A 225 23.38 -18.10 -3.99
C ASP A 225 24.83 -18.47 -4.39
N SER A 226 25.07 -18.89 -5.64
CA SER A 226 26.32 -19.55 -6.03
C SER A 226 27.45 -18.62 -6.50
N ASN A 227 27.37 -17.29 -6.32
CA ASN A 227 28.34 -16.35 -6.89
C ASN A 227 28.92 -15.38 -5.85
N LYS A 228 30.26 -15.26 -5.76
CA LYS A 228 30.93 -14.25 -4.91
C LYS A 228 30.49 -12.81 -5.24
N ASP A 229 30.06 -12.58 -6.47
CA ASP A 229 29.49 -11.30 -6.93
C ASP A 229 28.13 -10.99 -6.29
N PHE A 230 27.37 -12.00 -5.85
CA PHE A 230 26.11 -11.82 -5.13
C PHE A 230 26.34 -11.21 -3.75
N GLU A 231 27.32 -11.72 -2.99
CA GLU A 231 27.60 -11.21 -1.64
C GLU A 231 28.11 -9.75 -1.68
N ALA A 232 28.96 -9.42 -2.65
CA ALA A 232 29.42 -8.05 -2.88
C ALA A 232 28.27 -7.12 -3.32
N THR A 233 27.39 -7.61 -4.20
CA THR A 233 26.19 -6.88 -4.65
C THR A 233 25.22 -6.63 -3.51
N ASN A 234 24.99 -7.63 -2.64
CA ASN A 234 24.13 -7.49 -1.47
C ASN A 234 24.70 -6.48 -0.46
N LYS A 235 26.00 -6.54 -0.16
CA LYS A 235 26.64 -5.53 0.71
C LYS A 235 26.51 -4.12 0.14
N LYS A 236 26.65 -3.97 -1.18
CA LYS A 236 26.45 -2.68 -1.86
C LYS A 236 24.99 -2.21 -1.76
N ASN A 237 24.04 -3.09 -2.02
CA ASN A 237 22.60 -2.80 -1.94
C ASN A 237 22.18 -2.41 -0.51
N GLU A 238 22.68 -3.12 0.49
CA GLU A 238 22.48 -2.81 1.91
C GLU A 238 23.04 -1.42 2.27
N LYS A 239 24.22 -1.07 1.76
CA LYS A 239 24.80 0.27 1.98
C LYS A 239 23.94 1.36 1.35
N ILE A 240 23.52 1.17 0.10
CA ILE A 240 22.64 2.12 -0.62
C ILE A 240 21.32 2.28 0.13
N LYS A 241 20.73 1.17 0.60
CA LYS A 241 19.47 1.19 1.35
C LYS A 241 19.61 1.95 2.68
N LYS A 242 20.71 1.75 3.41
CA LYS A 242 20.99 2.51 4.65
C LYS A 242 21.14 4.00 4.41
N GLU A 243 21.83 4.38 3.33
CA GLU A 243 21.99 5.79 2.95
C GLU A 243 20.65 6.41 2.54
N LEU A 244 19.85 5.69 1.74
CA LEU A 244 18.49 6.09 1.39
C LEU A 244 17.63 6.32 2.64
N ILE A 245 17.63 5.37 3.59
CA ILE A 245 16.88 5.51 4.85
C ILE A 245 17.33 6.75 5.61
N LYS A 246 18.64 6.96 5.77
CA LYS A 246 19.17 8.14 6.46
C LYS A 246 18.72 9.45 5.80
N ASN A 247 18.73 9.51 4.48
CA ASN A 247 18.27 10.69 3.74
C ASN A 247 16.76 10.90 3.89
N LEU A 248 15.96 9.83 3.86
CA LEU A 248 14.52 9.91 4.09
C LEU A 248 14.20 10.38 5.51
N GLU A 249 14.92 9.88 6.52
CA GLU A 249 14.77 10.34 7.91
C GLU A 249 15.08 11.83 8.05
N PHE A 250 16.13 12.31 7.38
CA PHE A 250 16.47 13.72 7.36
C PHE A 250 15.36 14.56 6.71
N ILE A 251 14.96 14.22 5.49
CA ILE A 251 13.89 14.93 4.74
C ILE A 251 12.56 14.90 5.50
N PHE A 252 12.24 13.79 6.15
CA PHE A 252 11.03 13.62 6.94
C PHE A 252 11.17 14.11 8.39
N SER A 253 12.30 14.70 8.79
CA SER A 253 12.45 15.37 10.09
C SER A 253 12.22 16.87 10.02
N GLU A 254 12.41 17.46 8.84
CA GLU A 254 12.01 18.82 8.49
C GLU A 254 10.47 18.94 8.35
#